data_AF-A0A532ASB3-F1
#
_entry.id   AF-A0A532ASB3-F1
#
_cell.length_a   1.000
_cell.length_b   1.000
_cell.length_c   1.000
_cell.angle_alpha   90.00
_cell.angle_beta   90.00
_cell.angle_gamma   90.00
#
_symmetry.space_group_name_H-M   'P 1'
#
loop_
_entity.id
_entity.type
_entity.pdbx_description
1 polymer ?
#
loop_
_entity_poly.entity_id
_entity_poly.type
_entity_poly.pdbx_seq_one_letter_code
_entity_poly.pdbx_strand_id
1 'polypeptide(L)'
;MASITSLLAEVRNCTLCAAHLPLGPRPILQLHPRARILIAGQAPGRKVHESGVPFADASGDRLREWLGLSPEIFYDPRHVAILPMGFCFPGTGKSGDLPPRPECAPAWREQLVRHLKNLKLTLVIGQYAQTYHLPNAGASVTDTVLSWREHWPNVVPLPHPSPRNNIWLRRNPWFERELLPVLQARVAEVLEESA
;
A
#
# COMPACT_ATOMS: atom_id res chain seq x y z
N MET A 1 -12.25 20.82 -12.64
CA MET A 1 -11.63 19.77 -11.80
C MET A 1 -10.25 20.23 -11.39
N ALA A 2 -9.87 20.10 -10.12
CA ALA A 2 -8.51 20.39 -9.67
C ALA A 2 -7.51 19.52 -10.45
N SER A 3 -6.35 20.08 -10.80
CA SER A 3 -5.27 19.27 -11.38
C SER A 3 -4.75 18.28 -10.33
N ILE A 4 -4.18 17.15 -10.76
CA ILE A 4 -3.60 16.18 -9.81
C ILE A 4 -2.52 16.84 -8.94
N THR A 5 -1.77 17.80 -9.49
CA THR A 5 -0.74 18.55 -8.78
C THR A 5 -1.34 19.38 -7.63
N SER A 6 -2.42 20.11 -7.88
CA SER A 6 -3.12 20.87 -6.83
C SER A 6 -3.72 19.96 -5.76
N LEU A 7 -4.35 18.84 -6.16
CA LEU A 7 -4.91 17.88 -5.21
C LEU A 7 -3.81 17.27 -4.31
N LEU A 8 -2.66 16.89 -4.88
CA LEU A 8 -1.54 16.38 -4.09
C LEU A 8 -0.97 17.45 -3.13
N ALA A 9 -0.97 18.73 -3.53
CA ALA A 9 -0.57 19.82 -2.64
C ALA A 9 -1.56 20.01 -1.48
N GLU A 10 -2.87 19.92 -1.74
CA GLU A 10 -3.91 19.96 -0.69
C GLU A 10 -3.76 18.79 0.29
N VAL A 11 -3.62 17.57 -0.24
CA VAL A 11 -3.43 16.36 0.58
C VAL A 11 -2.18 16.48 1.46
N ARG A 12 -1.05 16.98 0.91
CA ARG A 12 0.20 17.15 1.66
C ARG A 12 0.11 18.21 2.78
N ASN A 13 -0.78 19.18 2.63
CA ASN A 13 -1.05 20.21 3.63
C ASN A 13 -2.23 19.87 4.57
N CYS A 14 -2.80 18.66 4.48
CA CYS A 14 -3.92 18.23 5.29
C CYS A 14 -3.57 18.18 6.79
N THR A 15 -4.40 18.80 7.63
CA THR A 15 -4.27 18.83 9.09
C THR A 15 -5.47 18.23 9.84
N LEU A 16 -6.42 17.60 9.14
CA LEU A 16 -7.71 17.16 9.69
C LEU A 16 -7.62 16.35 11.00
N CYS A 17 -6.64 15.46 11.12
CA CYS A 17 -6.47 14.59 12.29
C CYS A 17 -5.33 15.03 13.22
N ALA A 18 -4.82 16.26 13.10
CA ALA A 18 -3.65 16.74 13.84
C ALA A 18 -3.71 16.50 15.35
N ALA A 19 -4.88 16.72 15.97
CA ALA A 19 -5.09 16.53 17.41
C ALA A 19 -4.89 15.07 17.89
N HIS A 20 -4.86 14.10 16.97
CA HIS A 20 -4.73 12.67 17.27
C HIS A 20 -3.39 12.08 16.84
N LEU A 21 -2.50 12.85 16.23
CA LEU A 21 -1.23 12.37 15.69
C LEU A 21 -0.08 12.73 16.65
N PRO A 22 0.62 11.76 17.24
CA PRO A 22 1.63 12.04 18.26
C PRO A 22 2.85 12.79 17.72
N LEU A 23 3.12 12.71 16.41
CA LEU A 23 4.19 13.41 15.71
C LEU A 23 3.65 14.46 14.72
N GLY A 24 2.37 14.81 14.83
CA GLY A 24 1.70 15.74 13.93
C GLY A 24 1.43 15.19 12.51
N PRO A 25 0.71 15.97 11.69
CA PRO A 25 0.41 15.59 10.30
C PRO A 25 1.67 15.56 9.43
N ARG A 26 1.86 14.45 8.73
CA ARG A 26 2.79 14.34 7.61
C ARG A 26 2.21 13.35 6.59
N PRO A 27 1.33 13.80 5.69
CA PRO A 27 0.71 12.94 4.69
C PRO A 27 1.76 12.38 3.71
N ILE A 28 1.99 11.07 3.76
CA ILE A 28 3.00 10.36 2.98
C ILE A 28 2.31 9.43 1.98
N LEU A 29 2.51 9.74 0.71
CA LEU A 29 1.94 9.03 -0.44
C LEU A 29 2.79 9.28 -1.70
N GLN A 30 2.69 8.38 -2.67
CA GLN A 30 3.31 8.47 -3.98
C GLN A 30 2.23 8.25 -5.05
N LEU A 31 2.06 9.16 -5.99
CA LEU A 31 0.99 9.04 -6.99
C LEU A 31 1.32 9.82 -8.27
N HIS A 32 1.12 9.16 -9.41
CA HIS A 32 1.08 9.81 -10.71
C HIS A 32 -0.05 9.19 -11.56
N PRO A 33 -0.74 9.95 -12.43
CA PRO A 33 -1.81 9.41 -13.28
C PRO A 33 -1.39 8.27 -14.23
N ARG A 34 -0.09 8.15 -14.51
CA ARG A 34 0.49 7.07 -15.34
C ARG A 34 0.77 5.79 -14.57
N ALA A 35 0.70 5.80 -13.24
CA ALA A 35 0.95 4.61 -12.43
C ALA A 35 0.08 3.44 -12.91
N ARG A 36 0.68 2.25 -12.94
CA ARG A 36 0.02 1.01 -13.34
C ARG A 36 -0.12 0.02 -12.21
N ILE A 37 0.74 0.15 -11.20
CA ILE A 37 0.67 -0.64 -9.98
C ILE A 37 0.22 0.28 -8.86
N LEU A 38 -0.79 -0.13 -8.10
CA LEU A 38 -1.22 0.53 -6.87
C LEU A 38 -0.82 -0.34 -5.67
N ILE A 39 -0.07 0.22 -4.73
CA ILE A 39 0.18 -0.37 -3.41
C ILE A 39 -0.73 0.31 -2.40
N ALA A 40 -1.74 -0.41 -1.93
CA ALA A 40 -2.66 0.02 -0.88
C ALA A 40 -2.28 -0.63 0.45
N GLY A 41 -1.58 0.13 1.31
CA GLY A 41 -1.21 -0.31 2.67
C GLY A 41 -2.09 0.28 3.78
N GLN A 42 -1.68 0.10 5.03
CA GLN A 42 -2.40 0.60 6.20
C GLN A 42 -2.13 2.10 6.46
N ALA A 43 -0.98 2.41 7.03
CA ALA A 43 -0.51 3.76 7.36
C ALA A 43 1.02 3.75 7.44
N PRO A 44 1.70 4.90 7.29
CA PRO A 44 3.15 4.95 7.46
C PRO A 44 3.53 4.65 8.92
N GLY A 45 4.61 3.88 9.11
CA GLY A 45 5.23 3.69 10.43
C GLY A 45 6.12 4.86 10.83
N ARG A 46 6.70 4.79 12.04
CA ARG A 46 7.53 5.89 12.59
C ARG A 46 8.72 6.25 11.68
N LYS A 47 9.48 5.27 11.20
CA LYS A 47 10.64 5.51 10.32
C LYS A 47 10.26 6.20 9.01
N VAL A 48 9.12 5.79 8.45
CA VAL A 48 8.53 6.40 7.25
C VAL A 48 8.08 7.83 7.54
N HIS A 49 7.48 8.08 8.71
CA HIS A 49 7.16 9.44 9.14
C HIS A 49 8.41 10.31 9.27
N GLU A 50 9.51 9.81 9.82
CA GLU A 50 10.75 10.57 9.97
C GLU A 50 11.40 10.89 8.60
N SER A 51 11.47 9.90 7.71
CA SER A 51 12.06 10.07 6.37
C SER A 51 11.17 10.85 5.41
N GLY A 52 9.85 10.73 5.53
CA GLY A 52 8.87 11.24 4.57
C GLY A 52 8.78 10.44 3.27
N VAL A 53 9.49 9.31 3.17
CA VAL A 53 9.53 8.46 1.97
C VAL A 53 8.70 7.21 2.23
N PRO A 54 7.63 6.94 1.45
CA PRO A 54 6.78 5.76 1.66
C PRO A 54 7.61 4.47 1.66
N PHE A 55 7.38 3.53 2.58
CA PHE A 55 8.12 2.27 2.62
C PHE A 55 9.66 2.41 2.70
N ALA A 56 10.20 3.53 3.17
CA ALA A 56 11.61 3.65 3.52
C ALA A 56 11.92 3.00 4.89
N ASP A 57 11.66 1.70 4.98
CA ASP A 57 11.93 0.85 6.14
C ASP A 57 12.08 -0.63 5.73
N ALA A 58 12.36 -1.50 6.70
CA ALA A 58 12.55 -2.94 6.47
C ALA A 58 11.33 -3.65 5.87
N SER A 59 10.12 -3.10 6.07
CA SER A 59 8.91 -3.66 5.45
C SER A 59 8.89 -3.34 3.96
N GLY A 60 9.37 -2.16 3.58
CA GLY A 60 9.55 -1.77 2.18
C GLY A 60 10.65 -2.55 1.46
N ASP A 61 11.77 -2.83 2.14
CA ASP A 61 12.85 -3.66 1.60
C ASP A 61 12.31 -5.03 1.18
N ARG A 62 11.58 -5.68 2.09
CA ARG A 62 10.93 -6.96 1.83
C ARG A 62 9.84 -6.88 0.76
N LEU A 63 9.05 -5.80 0.76
CA LEU A 63 8.02 -5.64 -0.28
C LEU A 63 8.64 -5.55 -1.67
N ARG A 64 9.76 -4.82 -1.81
CA ARG A 64 10.49 -4.75 -3.09
C ARG A 64 11.03 -6.12 -3.52
N GLU A 65 11.57 -6.89 -2.59
CA GLU A 65 11.99 -8.28 -2.83
C GLU A 65 10.82 -9.15 -3.33
N TRP A 66 9.67 -9.12 -2.63
CA TRP A 66 8.47 -9.85 -3.03
C TRP A 66 7.97 -9.49 -4.42
N LEU A 67 8.12 -8.23 -4.83
CA LEU A 67 7.67 -7.73 -6.12
C LEU A 67 8.74 -7.86 -7.22
N GLY A 68 9.98 -8.22 -6.87
CA GLY A 68 11.10 -8.25 -7.82
C GLY A 68 11.46 -6.86 -8.36
N LEU A 69 11.27 -5.81 -7.55
CA LEU A 69 11.47 -4.41 -7.96
C LEU A 69 12.75 -3.81 -7.40
N SER A 70 13.47 -3.07 -8.25
CA SER A 70 14.54 -2.21 -7.78
C SER A 70 13.99 -0.96 -7.07
N PRO A 71 14.78 -0.27 -6.23
CA PRO A 71 14.37 1.00 -5.63
C PRO A 71 13.96 2.05 -6.67
N GLU A 72 14.65 2.12 -7.80
CA GLU A 72 14.41 3.10 -8.86
C GLU A 72 13.00 2.94 -9.46
N ILE A 73 12.58 1.71 -9.74
CA ILE A 73 11.24 1.42 -10.25
C ILE A 73 10.18 1.59 -9.16
N PHE A 74 10.46 1.13 -7.94
CA PHE A 74 9.51 1.20 -6.84
C PHE A 74 9.18 2.65 -6.44
N TYR A 75 10.18 3.53 -6.49
CA TYR A 75 10.04 4.95 -6.15
C TYR A 75 9.73 5.86 -7.36
N ASP A 76 9.59 5.31 -8.58
CA ASP A 76 9.06 6.07 -9.71
C ASP A 76 7.52 6.12 -9.62
N PRO A 77 6.92 7.30 -9.34
CA PRO A 77 5.47 7.42 -9.23
C PRO A 77 4.73 7.11 -10.53
N ARG A 78 5.41 7.14 -11.69
CA ARG A 78 4.83 6.79 -13.01
C ARG A 78 4.64 5.29 -13.18
N HIS A 79 5.36 4.45 -12.43
CA HIS A 79 5.19 3.00 -12.41
C HIS A 79 4.30 2.57 -11.26
N VAL A 80 4.64 3.02 -10.04
CA VAL A 80 4.03 2.58 -8.78
C VAL A 80 3.39 3.75 -8.06
N ALA A 81 2.09 3.67 -7.81
CA ALA A 81 1.40 4.51 -6.84
C ALA A 81 1.39 3.83 -5.47
N ILE A 82 1.70 4.58 -4.41
CA ILE A 82 1.65 4.11 -3.03
C ILE A 82 0.63 4.98 -2.28
N LEU A 83 -0.53 4.39 -1.98
CA LEU A 83 -1.65 5.11 -1.39
C LEU A 83 -2.23 4.29 -0.20
N PRO A 84 -1.69 4.47 1.01
CA PRO A 84 -2.17 3.78 2.21
C PRO A 84 -3.59 4.24 2.61
N MET A 85 -4.25 3.53 3.53
CA MET A 85 -5.57 3.91 4.04
C MET A 85 -5.52 5.17 4.93
N GLY A 86 -4.47 5.31 5.73
CA GLY A 86 -4.12 6.51 6.48
C GLY A 86 -2.80 7.09 5.98
N PHE A 87 -2.70 8.40 5.80
CA PHE A 87 -1.51 9.02 5.22
C PHE A 87 -0.47 9.47 6.25
N CYS A 88 -0.84 9.54 7.52
CA CYS A 88 0.04 9.99 8.61
C CYS A 88 0.30 8.86 9.60
N PHE A 89 1.40 8.95 10.35
CA PHE A 89 1.75 7.98 11.38
C PHE A 89 0.80 8.11 12.57
N PRO A 90 0.00 7.08 12.87
CA PRO A 90 -1.05 7.17 13.87
C PRO A 90 -0.54 6.99 15.31
N GLY A 91 0.74 6.68 15.50
CA GLY A 91 1.34 6.34 16.79
C GLY A 91 1.67 4.85 16.92
N THR A 92 2.32 4.49 18.02
CA THR A 92 2.72 3.11 18.32
C THR A 92 1.91 2.59 19.50
N GLY A 93 1.26 1.43 19.32
CA GLY A 93 0.58 0.68 20.37
C GLY A 93 1.38 -0.55 20.82
N LYS A 94 0.74 -1.43 21.60
CA LYS A 94 1.38 -2.61 22.20
C LYS A 94 1.87 -3.63 21.16
N SER A 95 1.10 -3.83 20.09
CA SER A 95 1.31 -4.87 19.07
C SER A 95 1.84 -4.33 17.74
N GLY A 96 2.17 -3.04 17.66
CA GLY A 96 2.66 -2.40 16.44
C GLY A 96 2.22 -0.96 16.35
N ASP A 97 2.31 -0.40 15.14
CA ASP A 97 1.72 0.91 14.88
C ASP A 97 0.20 0.81 14.99
N LEU A 98 -0.42 1.90 15.45
CA LEU A 98 -1.86 2.02 15.59
C LEU A 98 -2.55 1.91 14.21
N PRO A 99 -3.86 1.60 14.18
CA PRO A 99 -4.58 1.52 12.92
C PRO A 99 -4.64 2.87 12.19
N PRO A 100 -4.86 2.85 10.86
CA PRO A 100 -5.05 4.08 10.10
C PRO A 100 -6.23 4.89 10.65
N ARG A 101 -6.04 6.20 10.67
CA ARG A 101 -7.05 7.19 11.06
C ARG A 101 -8.23 7.17 10.06
N PRO A 102 -9.50 7.13 10.53
CA PRO A 102 -10.67 6.99 9.65
C PRO A 102 -10.93 8.21 8.77
N GLU A 103 -10.38 9.38 9.10
CA GLU A 103 -10.63 10.65 8.42
C GLU A 103 -10.01 10.70 7.01
N CYS A 104 -8.89 9.98 6.78
CA CYS A 104 -8.12 10.10 5.54
C CYS A 104 -8.87 9.58 4.31
N ALA A 105 -9.52 8.41 4.42
CA ALA A 105 -10.14 7.76 3.26
C ALA A 105 -11.35 8.55 2.71
N PRO A 106 -12.33 8.96 3.54
CA PRO A 106 -13.44 9.80 3.08
C PRO A 106 -12.99 11.16 2.53
N ALA A 107 -11.94 11.76 3.12
CA ALA A 107 -11.47 13.07 2.70
C ALA A 107 -10.77 13.03 1.32
N TRP A 108 -9.91 12.04 1.07
CA TRP A 108 -8.94 12.13 -0.02
C TRP A 108 -8.90 10.94 -0.97
N ARG A 109 -9.22 9.73 -0.49
CA ARG A 109 -8.87 8.51 -1.22
C ARG A 109 -9.61 8.39 -2.54
N GLU A 110 -10.92 8.62 -2.54
CA GLU A 110 -11.72 8.52 -3.77
C GLU A 110 -11.26 9.54 -4.82
N GLN A 111 -10.98 10.77 -4.39
CA GLN A 111 -10.48 11.84 -5.26
C GLN A 111 -9.16 11.44 -5.93
N LEU A 112 -8.21 10.89 -5.16
CA LEU A 112 -6.90 10.46 -5.64
C LEU A 112 -7.00 9.25 -6.58
N VAL A 113 -7.80 8.24 -6.24
CA VAL A 113 -7.96 7.02 -7.03
C VAL A 113 -8.59 7.32 -8.40
N ARG A 114 -9.49 8.30 -8.52
CA ARG A 114 -10.08 8.71 -9.81
C ARG A 114 -9.05 9.20 -10.84
N HIS A 115 -7.84 9.59 -10.40
CA HIS A 115 -6.75 9.96 -11.29
C HIS A 115 -5.89 8.77 -11.75
N LEU A 116 -6.01 7.61 -11.10
CA LEU A 116 -5.24 6.40 -11.40
C LEU A 116 -5.93 5.54 -12.47
N LYS A 117 -6.07 6.09 -13.67
CA LYS A 117 -6.84 5.48 -14.77
C LYS A 117 -6.11 4.33 -15.49
N ASN A 118 -4.81 4.17 -15.24
CA ASN A 118 -3.95 3.22 -15.95
C ASN A 118 -3.59 1.99 -15.13
N LEU A 119 -4.22 1.80 -13.95
CA LEU A 119 -3.94 0.66 -13.09
C LEU A 119 -4.25 -0.66 -13.80
N LYS A 120 -3.28 -1.58 -13.71
CA LYS A 120 -3.38 -2.97 -14.17
C LYS A 120 -3.28 -3.96 -13.02
N LEU A 121 -2.67 -3.54 -11.91
CA LEU A 121 -2.45 -4.34 -10.71
C LEU A 121 -2.63 -3.49 -9.45
N THR A 122 -3.40 -3.99 -8.48
CA THR A 122 -3.56 -3.41 -7.15
C THR A 122 -3.16 -4.41 -6.09
N LEU A 123 -2.17 -4.04 -5.28
CA LEU A 123 -1.68 -4.81 -4.15
C LEU A 123 -2.36 -4.31 -2.88
N VAL A 124 -3.11 -5.19 -2.21
CA VAL A 124 -3.89 -4.84 -1.02
C VAL A 124 -3.23 -5.44 0.22
N ILE A 125 -2.55 -4.61 1.00
CA ILE A 125 -1.63 -5.06 2.04
C ILE A 125 -2.25 -4.89 3.43
N GLY A 126 -2.54 -6.01 4.07
CA GLY A 126 -3.05 -6.06 5.44
C GLY A 126 -4.54 -5.73 5.56
N GLN A 127 -5.07 -5.98 6.76
CA GLN A 127 -6.51 -6.04 7.04
C GLN A 127 -7.28 -4.78 6.60
N TYR A 128 -6.81 -3.58 6.96
CA TYR A 128 -7.56 -2.35 6.66
C TYR A 128 -7.68 -2.06 5.15
N ALA A 129 -6.63 -2.37 4.39
CA ALA A 129 -6.68 -2.23 2.95
C ALA A 129 -7.56 -3.33 2.33
N GLN A 130 -7.42 -4.58 2.79
CA GLN A 130 -8.25 -5.69 2.35
C GLN A 130 -9.75 -5.44 2.60
N THR A 131 -10.15 -5.02 3.81
CA THR A 131 -11.55 -4.68 4.13
C THR A 131 -12.10 -3.59 3.22
N TYR A 132 -11.28 -2.60 2.86
CA TYR A 132 -11.73 -1.51 1.98
C TYR A 132 -11.91 -1.95 0.52
N HIS A 133 -10.94 -2.67 -0.05
CA HIS A 133 -10.97 -3.02 -1.48
C HIS A 133 -11.68 -4.34 -1.77
N LEU A 134 -11.78 -5.23 -0.79
CA LEU A 134 -12.32 -6.57 -0.90
C LEU A 134 -13.39 -6.77 0.21
N PRO A 135 -14.53 -6.06 0.16
CA PRO A 135 -15.54 -6.09 1.22
C PRO A 135 -16.17 -7.49 1.43
N ASN A 136 -16.04 -8.38 0.45
CA ASN A 136 -16.53 -9.76 0.50
C ASN A 136 -15.42 -10.79 0.78
N ALA A 137 -14.21 -10.35 1.15
CA ALA A 137 -13.09 -11.24 1.42
C ALA A 137 -13.28 -12.09 2.69
N GLY A 138 -12.42 -13.11 2.84
CA GLY A 138 -12.46 -14.07 3.94
C GLY A 138 -12.36 -13.44 5.34
N ALA A 139 -12.67 -14.23 6.36
CA ALA A 139 -12.79 -13.78 7.75
C ALA A 139 -11.47 -13.23 8.36
N SER A 140 -10.33 -13.55 7.76
CA SER A 140 -9.01 -13.10 8.21
C SER A 140 -8.10 -12.69 7.05
N VAL A 141 -6.98 -12.02 7.39
CA VAL A 141 -5.91 -11.72 6.41
C VAL A 141 -5.39 -12.99 5.77
N THR A 142 -5.23 -14.08 6.52
CA THR A 142 -4.75 -15.36 5.99
C THR A 142 -5.71 -15.90 4.95
N ASP A 143 -7.01 -15.94 5.26
CA ASP A 143 -8.03 -16.48 4.35
C ASP A 143 -8.12 -15.64 3.07
N THR A 144 -8.07 -14.31 3.22
CA THR A 144 -8.08 -13.37 2.10
C THR A 144 -6.86 -13.53 1.20
N VAL A 145 -5.67 -13.72 1.78
CA VAL A 145 -4.45 -13.96 0.99
C VAL A 145 -4.51 -15.34 0.35
N LEU A 146 -5.04 -16.35 1.03
CA LEU A 146 -5.16 -17.70 0.48
C LEU A 146 -6.10 -17.74 -0.73
N SER A 147 -7.16 -16.93 -0.73
CA SER A 147 -8.10 -16.78 -1.83
C SER A 147 -7.64 -15.81 -2.94
N TRP A 148 -6.35 -15.47 -3.02
CA TRP A 148 -5.82 -14.50 -4.00
C TRP A 148 -6.22 -14.77 -5.46
N ARG A 149 -6.45 -16.03 -5.83
CA ARG A 149 -6.88 -16.45 -7.17
C ARG A 149 -8.26 -15.91 -7.55
N GLU A 150 -9.13 -15.62 -6.59
CA GLU A 150 -10.47 -15.05 -6.82
C GLU A 150 -10.42 -13.60 -7.34
N HIS A 151 -9.31 -12.91 -7.09
CA HIS A 151 -9.12 -11.50 -7.45
C HIS A 151 -8.05 -11.28 -8.54
N TRP A 152 -7.43 -12.38 -8.98
CA TRP A 152 -6.43 -12.41 -10.03
C TRP A 152 -7.02 -12.04 -11.41
N PRO A 153 -6.28 -11.35 -12.30
CA PRO A 153 -4.90 -10.87 -12.18
C PRO A 153 -4.77 -9.42 -11.72
N ASN A 154 -5.88 -8.74 -11.42
CA ASN A 154 -5.88 -7.29 -11.25
C ASN A 154 -5.75 -6.84 -9.79
N VAL A 155 -6.12 -7.68 -8.83
CA VAL A 155 -6.03 -7.36 -7.40
C VAL A 155 -5.39 -8.54 -6.67
N VAL A 156 -4.34 -8.27 -5.89
CA VAL A 156 -3.61 -9.30 -5.14
C VAL A 156 -3.56 -8.91 -3.67
N PRO A 157 -4.29 -9.61 -2.79
CA PRO A 157 -4.17 -9.42 -1.36
C PRO A 157 -2.83 -9.97 -0.86
N LEU A 158 -2.15 -9.20 -0.01
CA LEU A 158 -0.89 -9.58 0.61
C LEU A 158 -0.97 -9.39 2.13
N PRO A 159 -0.26 -10.22 2.91
CA PRO A 159 -0.06 -9.93 4.31
C PRO A 159 0.91 -8.74 4.47
N HIS A 160 1.02 -8.17 5.67
CA HIS A 160 1.99 -7.10 5.89
C HIS A 160 3.44 -7.63 5.80
N PRO A 161 4.36 -6.97 5.07
CA PRO A 161 5.76 -7.39 4.94
C PRO A 161 6.61 -7.09 6.19
N SER A 162 6.01 -6.95 7.36
CA SER A 162 6.74 -6.63 8.60
C SER A 162 7.54 -7.83 9.09
N PRO A 163 8.73 -7.65 9.68
CA PRO A 163 9.45 -8.72 10.37
C PRO A 163 8.62 -9.47 11.42
N ARG A 164 7.60 -8.81 12.00
CA ARG A 164 6.64 -9.43 12.93
C ARG A 164 5.86 -10.58 12.29
N ASN A 165 5.75 -10.60 10.96
CA ASN A 165 5.01 -11.59 10.21
C ASN A 165 5.86 -12.82 9.81
N ASN A 166 7.12 -12.93 10.27
CA ASN A 166 8.00 -14.06 9.93
C ASN A 166 7.44 -15.41 10.42
N ILE A 167 6.71 -15.45 11.55
CA ILE A 167 6.04 -16.68 12.02
C ILE A 167 4.92 -17.08 11.04
N TRP A 168 4.16 -16.10 10.55
CA TRP A 168 3.10 -16.35 9.57
C TRP A 168 3.68 -16.92 8.28
N LEU A 169 4.77 -16.34 7.76
CA LEU A 169 5.44 -16.83 6.54
C LEU A 169 5.91 -18.29 6.69
N ARG A 170 6.56 -18.62 7.81
CA ARG A 170 6.98 -20.01 8.11
C ARG A 170 5.81 -20.99 8.19
N ARG A 171 4.65 -20.55 8.66
CA ARG A 171 3.42 -21.38 8.74
C ARG A 171 2.67 -21.45 7.41
N ASN A 172 2.92 -20.54 6.48
CA ASN A 172 2.24 -20.42 5.19
C ASN A 172 3.25 -20.45 4.03
N PRO A 173 4.04 -21.54 3.87
CA PRO A 173 5.11 -21.60 2.87
C PRO A 173 4.57 -21.51 1.42
N TRP A 174 3.29 -21.78 1.20
CA TRP A 174 2.60 -21.58 -0.08
C TRP A 174 2.65 -20.12 -0.55
N PHE A 175 2.73 -19.15 0.37
CA PHE A 175 2.81 -17.74 -0.01
C PHE A 175 4.06 -17.48 -0.86
N GLU A 176 5.21 -17.97 -0.40
CA GLU A 176 6.49 -17.80 -1.10
C GLU A 176 6.62 -18.75 -2.29
N ARG A 177 6.08 -19.96 -2.20
CA ARG A 177 6.24 -20.99 -3.24
C ARG A 177 5.26 -20.87 -4.41
N GLU A 178 4.08 -20.32 -4.17
CA GLU A 178 3.00 -20.28 -5.17
C GLU A 178 2.62 -18.86 -5.56
N LEU A 179 2.40 -17.96 -4.58
CA LEU A 179 1.90 -16.61 -4.86
C LEU A 179 3.02 -15.69 -5.36
N LEU A 180 4.15 -15.62 -4.65
CA LEU A 180 5.22 -14.68 -5.02
C LEU A 180 5.77 -14.86 -6.45
N PRO A 181 6.04 -16.09 -6.95
CA PRO A 181 6.58 -16.25 -8.30
C PRO A 181 5.65 -15.73 -9.39
N VAL A 182 4.34 -16.02 -9.29
CA VAL A 182 3.36 -15.53 -10.28
C VAL A 182 3.12 -14.04 -10.13
N LEU A 183 3.19 -13.50 -8.90
CA LEU A 183 3.10 -12.07 -8.66
C LEU A 183 4.28 -11.31 -9.29
N GLN A 184 5.51 -11.79 -9.12
CA GLN A 184 6.69 -11.19 -9.74
C GLN A 184 6.59 -11.19 -11.27
N ALA A 185 6.15 -12.29 -11.87
CA ALA A 185 5.91 -12.37 -13.31
C ALA A 185 4.85 -11.35 -13.77
N ARG A 186 3.75 -11.22 -13.02
CA ARG A 186 2.69 -10.25 -13.32
C ARG A 186 3.14 -8.81 -13.15
N VAL A 187 3.98 -8.51 -12.15
CA VAL A 187 4.58 -7.19 -11.97
C VAL A 187 5.45 -6.83 -13.17
N ALA A 188 6.31 -7.76 -13.63
CA ALA A 188 7.14 -7.54 -14.80
C ALA A 188 6.30 -7.27 -16.06
N GLU A 189 5.29 -8.09 -16.33
CA GLU A 189 4.37 -7.93 -17.46
C GLU A 189 3.70 -6.54 -17.46
N VAL A 190 3.17 -6.11 -16.31
CA VAL A 190 2.52 -4.79 -16.18
C VAL A 190 3.49 -3.63 -16.46
N LEU A 191 4.76 -3.79 -16.10
CA LEU A 191 5.78 -2.78 -16.34
C LEU A 191 6.28 -2.76 -17.78
N GLU A 192 6.45 -3.92 -18.42
CA GLU A 192 6.86 -4.04 -19.83
C GLU A 192 5.86 -3.40 -20.79
N GLU A 193 4.56 -3.55 -20.54
CA GLU A 193 3.51 -2.87 -21.33
C GLU A 193 3.61 -1.33 -21.30
N SER A 194 4.51 -0.76 -20.48
CA SER A 194 4.68 0.69 -20.26
C SER A 194 5.87 1.30 -20.97
N ALA A 195 6.77 0.44 -21.48
CA ALA A 195 7.91 0.82 -22.30
C ALA A 195 7.43 1.20 -23.71
#